data_AF-A0A9E5TFE0-F1
#
_entry.id   AF-A0A9E5TFE0-F1
#
_cell.length_a   1.000
_cell.length_b   1.000
_cell.length_c   1.000
_cell.angle_alpha   90.00
_cell.angle_beta   90.00
_cell.angle_gamma   90.00
#
_symmetry.space_group_name_H-M   'P 1'
#
loop_
_entity.id
_entity.type
_entity.pdbx_description
1 polymer ?
#
loop_
_entity_poly.entity_id
_entity_poly.type
_entity_poly.pdbx_seq_one_letter_code
_entity_poly.pdbx_strand_id
1 'polypeptide(L)'
;MTGMRAIFLPILISAIAAWLLWSLSRPFVLARSLNMEVKPLQTEKERLTEENHILAQRIKEMRTPRALEIEAHRRGWIKPGERRLVLVKPPSADKQDLPPPSEESSSLFSQMQDWAATKASEFLERN
;
A
#
# COMPACT_ATOMS: atom_id res chain seq x y z
N MET A 1 35.54 -7.46 74.00
CA MET A 1 35.54 -6.48 72.87
C MET A 1 35.36 -7.16 71.49
N THR A 2 34.60 -8.25 71.39
CA THR A 2 34.40 -9.02 70.14
C THR A 2 33.11 -8.67 69.39
N GLY A 3 32.08 -8.17 70.09
CA GLY A 3 30.77 -7.87 69.49
C GLY A 3 30.77 -6.73 68.46
N MET A 4 31.62 -5.70 68.64
CA MET A 4 31.63 -4.54 67.72
C MET A 4 32.16 -4.92 66.33
N ARG A 5 33.17 -5.79 66.24
CA ARG A 5 33.78 -6.23 64.97
C ARG A 5 32.82 -7.08 64.12
N ALA A 6 31.91 -7.83 64.76
CA ALA A 6 30.94 -8.68 64.07
C ALA A 6 29.88 -7.90 63.30
N ILE A 7 29.60 -6.65 63.69
CA ILE A 7 28.58 -5.80 63.05
C ILE A 7 29.20 -4.95 61.92
N PHE A 8 30.45 -4.51 62.08
CA PHE A 8 31.11 -3.69 61.06
C PHE A 8 31.42 -4.46 59.77
N LEU A 9 31.76 -5.75 59.87
CA LEU A 9 32.11 -6.56 58.70
C LEU A 9 30.96 -6.71 57.69
N PRO A 10 29.72 -7.10 58.07
CA PRO A 10 28.60 -7.19 57.12
C PRO A 10 28.19 -5.82 56.56
N ILE A 11 28.28 -4.75 57.35
CA ILE A 11 28.01 -3.39 56.88
C ILE A 11 29.02 -2.99 55.79
N LEU A 12 30.30 -3.28 56.01
CA LEU A 12 31.37 -3.00 55.05
C LEU A 12 31.15 -3.80 53.75
N ILE A 13 30.82 -5.09 53.86
CA ILE A 13 30.53 -5.94 52.71
C ILE A 13 29.31 -5.43 51.94
N SER A 14 28.24 -5.04 52.65
CA SER A 14 27.04 -4.47 52.03
C SER A 14 27.33 -3.15 51.31
N ALA A 15 28.14 -2.28 51.90
CA ALA A 15 28.57 -1.02 51.28
C ALA A 15 29.41 -1.26 50.02
N ILE A 16 30.35 -2.21 50.06
CA ILE A 16 31.16 -2.59 48.89
C ILE A 16 30.29 -3.19 47.79
N ALA A 17 29.36 -4.08 48.14
CA ALA A 17 28.43 -4.67 47.18
C ALA A 17 27.54 -3.61 46.52
N ALA A 18 26.99 -2.68 47.29
CA ALA A 18 26.20 -1.56 46.77
C ALA A 18 27.03 -0.66 45.84
N TRP A 19 28.28 -0.37 46.21
CA TRP A 19 29.20 0.41 45.39
C TRP A 19 29.53 -0.28 44.06
N LEU A 20 29.82 -1.58 44.08
CA LEU A 20 30.04 -2.38 42.86
C LEU A 20 28.81 -2.39 41.97
N LEU A 21 27.62 -2.60 42.54
CA LEU A 21 26.37 -2.60 41.79
C LEU A 21 26.12 -1.25 41.12
N TRP A 22 26.39 -0.15 41.83
CA TRP A 22 26.31 1.20 41.28
C TRP A 22 27.34 1.42 40.17
N SER A 23 28.59 1.00 40.38
CA SER A 23 29.67 1.17 39.40
C SER A 23 29.42 0.37 38.11
N LEU A 24 28.83 -0.82 38.20
CA LEU A 24 28.50 -1.65 37.04
C LEU A 24 27.27 -1.15 36.28
N SER A 25 26.38 -0.37 36.91
CA SER A 25 25.19 0.16 36.25
C SER A 25 25.52 1.16 35.13
N ARG A 26 26.55 1.99 35.33
CA ARG A 26 26.96 3.04 34.38
C ARG A 26 27.39 2.51 33.00
N PRO A 27 28.32 1.54 32.88
CA PRO A 27 28.71 1.01 31.57
C PRO A 27 27.55 0.31 30.85
N PHE A 28 26.62 -0.31 31.59
CA PHE A 28 25.46 -0.96 30.99
C PHE A 28 24.49 0.06 30.37
N VAL A 29 24.22 1.17 31.06
CA VAL A 29 23.39 2.26 30.52
C VAL A 29 24.04 2.87 29.28
N LEU A 30 25.36 3.11 29.32
CA LEU A 30 26.10 3.71 28.22
C LEU A 30 26.15 2.79 26.98
N ALA A 31 26.38 1.49 27.19
CA ALA A 31 26.34 0.50 26.10
C ALA A 31 24.93 0.38 25.51
N ARG A 32 23.88 0.51 26.32
CA ARG A 32 22.50 0.47 25.84
C ARG A 32 22.15 1.73 25.04
N SER A 33 22.55 2.91 25.48
CA SER A 33 22.30 4.16 24.73
C SER A 33 23.05 4.16 23.40
N LEU A 34 24.32 3.78 23.39
CA LEU A 34 25.12 3.62 22.16
C LEU A 34 24.47 2.62 21.20
N ASN A 35 24.00 1.47 21.67
CA ASN A 35 23.32 0.51 20.83
C ASN A 35 21.96 1.02 20.31
N MET A 36 21.24 1.82 21.10
CA MET A 36 19.98 2.44 20.68
C MET A 36 20.18 3.50 19.59
N GLU A 37 21.33 4.18 19.58
CA GLU A 37 21.68 5.17 18.54
C GLU A 37 22.27 4.51 17.28
N VAL A 38 23.12 3.50 17.44
CA VAL A 38 23.82 2.85 16.32
C VAL A 38 22.89 1.95 15.49
N LYS A 39 21.98 1.21 16.14
CA LYS A 39 21.05 0.31 15.44
C LYS A 39 20.17 1.01 14.39
N PRO A 40 19.44 2.10 14.70
CA PRO A 40 18.62 2.76 13.70
C PRO A 40 19.47 3.36 12.57
N LEU A 41 20.67 3.86 12.87
CA LEU A 41 21.60 4.35 11.85
C LEU A 41 22.09 3.24 10.92
N GLN A 42 22.35 2.04 11.44
CA GLN A 42 22.73 0.88 10.64
C GLN A 42 21.56 0.42 9.77
N THR A 43 20.36 0.33 10.33
CA THR A 43 19.15 -0.03 9.57
C THR A 43 18.86 0.98 8.46
N GLU A 44 19.00 2.27 8.74
CA GLU A 44 18.80 3.32 7.73
C GLU A 44 19.87 3.24 6.63
N LYS A 45 21.13 3.00 7.00
CA LYS A 45 22.21 2.79 6.03
C LYS A 45 21.90 1.60 5.12
N GLU A 46 21.50 0.45 5.68
CA GLU A 46 21.16 -0.75 4.93
C GLU A 46 20.01 -0.46 3.95
N ARG A 47 18.94 0.17 4.44
CA ARG A 47 17.80 0.58 3.63
C ARG A 47 18.22 1.48 2.46
N LEU A 48 19.01 2.53 2.72
CA LEU A 48 19.48 3.44 1.68
C LEU A 48 20.40 2.75 0.68
N THR A 49 21.23 1.81 1.11
CA THR A 49 22.09 1.03 0.18
C THR A 49 21.26 0.14 -0.74
N GLU A 50 20.19 -0.46 -0.23
CA GLU A 50 19.28 -1.29 -1.03
C GLU A 50 18.47 -0.44 -2.01
N GLU A 51 17.93 0.71 -1.57
CA GLU A 51 17.26 1.67 -2.45
C GLU A 51 18.19 2.15 -3.57
N ASN A 52 19.44 2.48 -3.24
CA ASN A 52 20.43 2.90 -4.22
C ASN A 52 20.72 1.78 -5.24
N HIS A 53 20.84 0.53 -4.78
CA HIS A 53 21.05 -0.60 -5.67
C HIS A 53 19.88 -0.80 -6.64
N ILE A 54 18.64 -0.75 -6.14
CA ILE A 54 17.43 -0.85 -6.96
C ILE A 54 17.36 0.30 -7.99
N LEU A 55 17.62 1.53 -7.56
CA LEU A 55 17.64 2.68 -8.45
C LEU A 55 18.72 2.57 -9.53
N ALA A 56 19.91 2.10 -9.17
CA ALA A 56 20.99 1.87 -10.13
C ALA A 56 20.61 0.83 -11.19
N GLN A 57 19.93 -0.25 -10.78
CA GLN A 57 19.37 -1.24 -11.71
C GLN A 57 18.33 -0.62 -12.65
N ARG A 58 17.37 0.14 -12.11
CA ARG A 58 16.35 0.85 -12.91
C ARG A 58 16.97 1.83 -13.90
N ILE A 59 17.99 2.59 -13.49
CA ILE A 59 18.73 3.49 -14.39
C ILE A 59 19.38 2.71 -15.52
N LYS A 60 19.98 1.55 -15.22
CA LYS A 60 20.59 0.68 -16.22
C LYS A 60 19.56 0.16 -17.23
N GLU A 61 18.38 -0.24 -16.77
CA GLU A 61 17.27 -0.67 -17.62
C GLU A 61 16.74 0.47 -18.51
N MET A 62 16.56 1.67 -17.93
CA MET A 62 16.10 2.86 -18.65
C MET A 62 17.11 3.36 -19.69
N ARG A 63 18.39 3.09 -19.52
CA ARG A 63 19.45 3.44 -20.48
C ARG A 63 19.47 2.56 -21.73
N THR A 64 18.66 1.50 -21.78
CA THR A 64 18.56 0.71 -23.00
C THR A 64 17.87 1.51 -24.11
N PRO A 65 18.28 1.34 -25.39
CA PRO A 65 17.64 2.06 -26.51
C PRO A 65 16.13 1.83 -26.55
N ARG A 66 15.68 0.61 -26.24
CA ARG A 66 14.26 0.25 -26.19
C ARG A 66 13.49 1.00 -25.10
N ALA A 67 14.07 1.16 -23.90
CA ALA A 67 13.41 1.91 -22.84
C ALA A 67 13.33 3.41 -23.16
N LEU A 68 14.37 3.97 -23.77
CA LEU A 68 14.36 5.35 -24.29
C LEU A 68 13.27 5.56 -25.34
N GLU A 69 13.08 4.60 -26.26
CA GLU A 69 12.00 4.65 -27.25
C GLU A 69 10.61 4.61 -26.60
N ILE A 70 10.41 3.72 -25.62
CA ILE A 70 9.15 3.63 -24.88
C ILE A 70 8.85 4.95 -24.13
N GLU A 71 9.85 5.51 -23.46
CA GLU A 71 9.75 6.79 -22.75
C GLU A 71 9.45 7.96 -23.72
N ALA A 72 10.11 7.98 -24.89
CA ALA A 72 9.87 8.95 -25.94
C ALA A 72 8.43 8.85 -26.48
N HIS A 73 7.95 7.63 -26.75
CA HIS A 73 6.57 7.37 -27.18
C HIS A 73 5.55 7.79 -26.12
N ARG A 74 5.85 7.57 -24.84
CA ARG A 74 5.02 8.02 -23.71
C ARG A 74 4.88 9.54 -23.65
N ARG A 75 5.95 10.26 -24.01
CA ARG A 75 5.97 11.72 -24.13
C ARG A 75 5.40 12.24 -25.45
N GLY A 76 4.94 11.35 -26.33
CA GLY A 76 4.29 11.70 -27.60
C GLY A 76 5.22 11.87 -28.79
N TRP A 77 6.52 11.60 -28.62
CA TRP A 77 7.46 11.56 -29.74
C TRP A 77 7.29 10.24 -30.50
N ILE A 78 7.34 10.28 -31.83
CA ILE A 78 7.21 9.11 -32.70
C ILE A 78 8.35 9.10 -33.71
N LYS A 79 8.79 7.91 -34.13
CA LYS A 79 9.82 7.81 -35.17
C LYS A 79 9.25 8.19 -36.55
N PRO A 80 10.09 8.69 -37.47
CA PRO A 80 9.67 8.91 -38.85
C PRO A 80 9.10 7.62 -39.46
N GLY A 81 7.86 7.67 -39.96
CA GLY A 81 7.18 6.51 -40.56
C GLY A 81 6.25 5.71 -39.64
N GLU A 82 6.26 5.98 -38.33
CA GLU A 82 5.30 5.38 -37.39
C GLU A 82 3.97 6.15 -37.37
N ARG A 83 2.86 5.45 -37.10
CA ARG A 83 1.52 6.04 -36.96
C ARG A 83 1.02 5.89 -35.52
N ARG A 84 0.61 7.01 -34.91
CA ARG A 84 -0.01 7.02 -33.58
C ARG A 84 -1.53 6.91 -33.70
N LEU A 85 -2.12 5.86 -33.12
CA LEU A 85 -3.57 5.75 -32.96
C LEU A 85 -3.98 6.47 -31.67
N VAL A 86 -4.82 7.51 -31.80
CA VAL A 86 -5.43 8.20 -30.65
C VAL A 86 -6.88 7.77 -30.56
N LEU A 87 -7.19 6.94 -29.56
CA LEU A 87 -8.55 6.54 -29.26
C LEU A 87 -9.22 7.66 -28.46
N VAL A 88 -10.02 8.48 -29.13
CA VAL A 88 -10.86 9.48 -28.47
C VAL A 88 -12.15 8.79 -28.03
N LYS A 89 -12.39 8.71 -26.72
CA LYS A 89 -13.70 8.28 -26.23
C LYS A 89 -14.72 9.32 -26.72
N PRO A 90 -15.79 8.92 -27.45
CA PRO A 90 -16.82 9.87 -27.82
C PRO A 90 -17.34 10.53 -26.54
N PRO A 91 -17.72 11.82 -26.59
CA PRO A 91 -18.38 12.44 -25.45
C PRO A 91 -19.51 11.50 -25.04
N SER A 92 -19.43 11.03 -23.80
CA SER A 92 -20.51 10.24 -23.22
C SER A 92 -21.77 11.02 -23.52
N ALA A 93 -22.73 10.45 -24.24
CA ALA A 93 -24.06 11.01 -24.26
C ALA A 93 -24.45 11.06 -22.79
N ASP A 94 -24.36 12.25 -22.18
CA ASP A 94 -24.92 12.49 -20.87
C ASP A 94 -26.31 11.91 -20.95
N LYS A 95 -26.63 11.02 -20.02
CA LYS A 95 -27.96 10.44 -19.89
C LYS A 95 -28.91 11.62 -20.00
N GLN A 96 -29.59 11.74 -21.15
CA GLN A 96 -30.70 12.67 -21.24
C GLN A 96 -31.62 12.21 -20.11
N ASP A 97 -31.89 13.10 -19.17
CA ASP A 97 -32.93 12.95 -18.16
C ASP A 97 -34.25 12.84 -18.92
N LEU A 98 -34.51 11.66 -19.48
CA LEU A 98 -35.80 11.31 -20.04
C LEU A 98 -36.76 11.32 -18.85
N PRO A 99 -37.88 12.08 -18.94
CA PRO A 99 -38.88 12.05 -17.88
C PRO A 99 -39.31 10.59 -17.63
N PRO A 100 -39.62 10.22 -16.38
CA PRO A 100 -40.07 8.87 -16.09
C PRO A 100 -41.23 8.51 -17.03
N PRO A 101 -41.29 7.26 -17.54
CA PRO A 101 -42.33 6.84 -18.46
C PRO A 101 -43.70 7.15 -17.86
N SER A 102 -44.57 7.81 -18.64
CA SER A 102 -45.92 8.17 -18.21
C SER A 102 -46.72 6.90 -17.85
N GLU A 103 -47.57 6.97 -16.83
CA GLU A 103 -48.35 5.82 -16.31
C GLU A 103 -49.21 5.12 -17.40
N GLU A 104 -49.55 5.83 -18.47
CA GLU A 104 -50.24 5.31 -19.64
C GLU A 104 -49.40 4.26 -20.39
N SER A 105 -48.09 4.44 -20.49
CA SER A 105 -47.20 3.49 -21.17
C SER A 105 -47.05 2.17 -20.40
N SER A 106 -47.06 2.23 -19.07
CA SER A 106 -47.05 1.03 -18.21
C SER A 106 -48.34 0.23 -18.28
N SER A 107 -49.50 0.89 -18.38
CA SER A 107 -50.79 0.20 -18.46
C SER A 107 -51.06 -0.45 -19.82
N LEU A 108 -50.51 0.10 -20.90
CA LEU A 108 -50.53 -0.54 -22.22
C LEU A 108 -49.67 -1.81 -22.24
N PHE A 109 -48.51 -1.77 -21.59
CA PHE A 109 -47.63 -2.94 -21.54
C PHE A 109 -48.23 -4.09 -20.74
N SER A 110 -48.90 -3.80 -19.61
CA SER A 110 -49.61 -4.83 -18.84
C SER A 110 -50.77 -5.44 -19.62
N GLN A 111 -51.58 -4.61 -20.31
CA GLN A 111 -52.66 -5.10 -21.18
C GLN A 111 -52.14 -6.02 -22.30
N MET A 112 -51.00 -5.68 -22.88
CA MET A 112 -50.39 -6.50 -23.93
C MET A 112 -49.91 -7.86 -23.38
N GLN A 113 -49.36 -7.89 -22.15
CA GLN A 113 -48.95 -9.14 -21.50
C GLN A 113 -50.15 -10.04 -21.20
N ASP A 114 -51.24 -9.47 -20.68
CA ASP A 114 -52.45 -10.23 -20.37
C ASP A 114 -53.10 -10.80 -21.65
N TRP A 115 -53.11 -10.02 -22.73
CA TRP A 115 -53.58 -10.50 -24.03
C TRP A 115 -52.71 -11.65 -24.55
N ALA A 116 -51.39 -11.53 -24.45
CA ALA A 116 -50.46 -12.56 -24.91
C ALA A 116 -50.61 -13.86 -24.12
N ALA A 117 -50.77 -13.77 -22.79
CA ALA A 117 -51.03 -14.93 -21.93
C ALA A 117 -52.34 -15.63 -22.32
N THR A 118 -53.39 -14.85 -22.55
CA THR A 118 -54.71 -15.36 -22.98
C THR A 118 -54.63 -16.07 -24.32
N LYS A 119 -53.89 -15.50 -25.29
CA LYS A 119 -53.72 -16.12 -26.62
C LYS A 119 -52.90 -17.39 -26.56
N ALA A 120 -51.89 -17.45 -25.69
CA ALA A 120 -51.09 -18.64 -25.50
C ALA A 120 -51.92 -19.80 -24.92
N SER A 121 -52.79 -19.55 -23.93
CA SER A 121 -53.68 -20.59 -23.39
C SER A 121 -54.70 -21.08 -24.41
N GLU A 122 -55.32 -20.17 -25.17
CA GLU A 122 -56.26 -20.53 -26.23
C GLU A 122 -55.61 -21.42 -27.31
N PHE A 123 -54.34 -21.16 -27.64
CA PHE A 123 -53.60 -21.97 -28.61
C PHE A 123 -53.25 -23.37 -28.10
N LEU A 124 -52.98 -23.50 -26.80
CA LEU A 124 -52.68 -24.79 -26.16
C LEU A 124 -53.93 -25.65 -25.99
N GLU A 125 -55.11 -25.06 -25.75
CA GLU A 125 -56.36 -25.81 -25.66
C GLU A 125 -56.88 -26.31 -27.02
N ARG A 126 -56.40 -25.71 -28.12
CA ARG A 126 -56.85 -26.03 -29.48
C ARG A 126 -56.05 -27.12 -30.18
N ASN A 127 -54.93 -27.56 -29.61
CA ASN A 127 -54.07 -28.64 -30.12
C ASN A 127 -54.07 -29.84 -29.16
#